data_AF-W9GY04-F1
#
_entry.id   AF-W9GY04-F1
#
_cell.length_a   1.000
_cell.length_b   1.000
_cell.length_c   1.000
_cell.angle_alpha   90.00
_cell.angle_beta   90.00
_cell.angle_gamma   90.00
#
_symmetry.space_group_name_H-M   'P 1'
#
loop_
_entity.id
_entity.type
_entity.pdbx_description
1 polymer ?
#
loop_
_entity_poly.entity_id
_entity_poly.type
_entity_poly.pdbx_seq_one_letter_code
_entity_poly.pdbx_strand_id
1 'polypeptide(L)' 'MPTPARFEARFDIGLGDIRVSGSDGSTLTDADAVCLGAMVGEVLDEMDRCGFDPHSAHFTIARRPDGEGAPVR' A
#
# COMPACT_ATOMS: atom_id res chain seq x y z
N MET A 1 9.14 11.12 16.91
CA MET A 1 8.08 11.49 15.94
C MET A 1 8.07 10.42 14.87
N PRO A 2 6.91 9.86 14.47
CA PRO A 2 6.86 8.95 13.33
C PRO A 2 7.28 9.73 12.09
N THR A 3 8.36 9.28 11.44
CA THR A 3 8.85 9.87 10.19
C THR A 3 7.80 9.63 9.10
N PRO A 4 7.48 10.63 8.25
CA PRO A 4 6.67 10.38 7.08
C PRO A 4 7.33 9.27 6.26
N ALA A 5 6.60 8.18 6.05
CA ALA A 5 7.05 7.03 5.29
C ALA A 5 6.22 6.92 4.02
N ARG A 6 6.90 6.72 2.89
CA ARG A 6 6.28 6.47 1.60
C ARG A 6 6.63 5.05 1.16
N PHE A 7 5.64 4.34 0.70
CA PHE A 7 5.75 2.96 0.26
C PHE A 7 5.22 2.85 -1.16
N GLU A 8 5.82 1.94 -1.92
CA GLU A 8 5.37 1.56 -3.25
C GLU A 8 4.87 0.13 -3.19
N ALA A 9 3.71 -0.12 -3.78
CA ALA A 9 3.14 -1.45 -3.89
C ALA A 9 2.86 -1.77 -5.36
N ARG A 10 3.33 -2.93 -5.81
CA ARG A 10 3.19 -3.39 -7.19
C ARG A 10 2.83 -4.86 -7.21
N PHE A 11 2.00 -5.26 -8.17
CA PHE A 11 1.77 -6.67 -8.46
C PHE A 11 3.05 -7.32 -8.99
N ASP A 12 3.46 -8.41 -8.34
CA ASP A 12 4.57 -9.25 -8.74
C ASP A 12 4.00 -10.52 -9.38
N ILE A 13 4.14 -10.62 -10.70
CA ILE A 13 3.65 -11.75 -11.49
C ILE A 13 4.34 -13.06 -11.09
N GLY A 14 5.61 -13.00 -10.66
CA GLY A 14 6.36 -14.17 -10.26
C GLY A 14 5.88 -14.75 -8.92
N LEU A 15 5.38 -13.89 -8.03
CA LEU A 15 4.80 -14.28 -6.75
C LEU A 15 3.29 -14.52 -6.82
N GLY A 16 2.62 -13.96 -7.84
CA GLY A 16 1.16 -13.91 -7.90
C GLY A 16 0.56 -13.04 -6.78
N ASP A 17 1.35 -12.10 -6.24
CA ASP A 17 1.02 -11.33 -5.04
C ASP A 17 1.57 -9.90 -5.13
N ILE A 18 1.15 -9.02 -4.22
CA ILE A 18 1.64 -7.66 -4.09
C ILE A 18 2.97 -7.65 -3.34
N ARG A 19 3.95 -6.99 -3.94
CA ARG A 19 5.18 -6.61 -3.26
C ARG A 19 5.08 -5.16 -2.81
N VAL A 20 5.16 -4.95 -1.50
CA VAL A 20 5.28 -3.61 -0.90
C VAL A 20 6.75 -3.35 -0.57
N SER A 21 7.25 -2.14 -0.80
CA SER A 21 8.63 -1.74 -0.49
C SER A 21 8.66 -0.29 -0.02
N GLY A 22 9.58 0.03 0.90
CA GLY A 22 9.86 1.42 1.25
C GLY A 22 10.45 2.16 0.04
N SER A 23 9.93 3.35 -0.28
CA SER A 23 10.41 4.12 -1.43
C SER A 23 11.87 4.58 -1.31
N ASP A 24 12.41 4.53 -0.09
CA ASP A 24 13.80 4.84 0.27
C ASP A 24 14.68 3.57 0.40
N GLY A 25 14.16 2.39 0.05
CA GLY A 25 14.83 1.12 0.23
C GLY A 25 14.79 0.59 1.66
N SER A 26 14.01 1.20 2.55
CA SER A 26 13.80 0.70 3.91
C SER A 26 13.02 -0.62 3.91
N THR A 27 13.41 -1.50 4.84
CA THR A 27 12.71 -2.76 5.10
C THR A 27 11.43 -2.45 5.86
N LEU A 28 10.32 -3.01 5.40
CA LEU A 28 9.04 -2.97 6.11
C LEU A 28 9.15 -3.79 7.40
N THR A 29 8.52 -3.29 8.46
CA THR A 29 8.26 -4.11 9.64
C THR A 29 7.15 -5.10 9.34
N ASP A 30 7.09 -6.24 10.06
CA ASP A 30 6.01 -7.23 9.88
C ASP A 30 4.62 -6.61 10.08
N ALA A 31 4.49 -5.68 11.03
CA ALA A 31 3.24 -4.98 11.29
C ALA A 31 2.83 -4.06 10.11
N ASP A 32 3.80 -3.34 9.53
CA ASP A 32 3.55 -2.51 8.35
C ASP A 32 3.20 -3.37 7.13
N ALA A 33 3.89 -4.50 6.94
CA ALA A 33 3.64 -5.42 5.84
C ALA A 33 2.21 -5.99 5.90
N VAL A 34 1.75 -6.43 7.08
CA VAL A 34 0.38 -6.93 7.27
C VAL A 34 -0.66 -5.85 6.99
N CYS A 35 -0.47 -4.65 7.56
CA CYS A 35 -1.42 -3.55 7.39
C CYS A 35 -1.52 -3.09 5.93
N LEU A 36 -0.38 -2.90 5.27
CA LEU A 36 -0.33 -2.46 3.87
C LEU A 36 -0.82 -3.57 2.93
N GLY A 37 -0.51 -4.84 3.20
CA GLY A 37 -1.02 -5.97 2.43
C GLY A 37 -2.55 -6.04 2.42
N ALA A 38 -3.18 -5.90 3.60
CA ALA A 38 -4.64 -5.88 3.71
C ALA A 38 -5.26 -4.71 2.93
N MET A 39 -4.73 -3.49 3.10
CA MET A 39 -5.20 -2.30 2.37
C MET A 39 -5.09 -2.45 0.85
N VAL A 40 -3.96 -2.97 0.35
CA VAL A 40 -3.78 -3.12 -1.11
C VAL A 40 -4.67 -4.25 -1.64
N GLY A 41 -4.86 -5.34 -0.88
CA GLY A 41 -5.78 -6.41 -1.23
C GLY A 41 -7.20 -5.91 -1.48
N GLU A 42 -7.75 -5.08 -0.59
CA GLU A 42 -9.09 -4.49 -0.77
C GLU A 42 -9.19 -3.62 -2.04
N VAL A 43 -8.14 -2.86 -2.36
CA VAL A 43 -8.08 -2.03 -3.56
C VAL A 43 -8.02 -2.89 -4.82
N LEU A 44 -7.27 -4.00 -4.80
CA LEU A 44 -7.22 -4.94 -5.91
C LEU A 44 -8.56 -5.61 -6.16
N ASP A 45 -9.25 -6.04 -5.10
CA ASP A 45 -10.59 -6.63 -5.21
C ASP A 45 -11.60 -5.63 -5.80
N GLU A 46 -11.47 -4.34 -5.47
CA GLU A 46 -12.29 -3.28 -6.08
C GLU A 46 -11.92 -3.05 -7.55
N MET A 47 -10.62 -3.06 -7.88
CA MET A 47 -10.15 -2.94 -9.26
C MET A 47 -10.69 -4.06 -10.14
N ASP A 48 -10.62 -5.31 -9.67
CA ASP A 48 -11.16 -6.48 -10.36
C ASP A 48 -12.68 -6.35 -10.56
N ARG A 49 -13.42 -5.96 -9.51
CA ARG A 49 -14.87 -5.69 -9.59
C ARG A 49 -15.22 -4.58 -10.58
N CYS A 50 -14.34 -3.61 -10.77
CA CYS A 50 -14.50 -2.53 -11.75
C CYS A 50 -13.97 -2.89 -13.15
N GLY A 51 -13.37 -4.08 -13.35
CA GLY A 51 -12.81 -4.53 -14.62
C GLY A 51 -11.45 -3.92 -14.99
N PHE A 52 -10.71 -3.40 -14.02
CA PHE A 52 -9.33 -2.96 -14.23
C PHE A 52 -8.36 -4.13 -14.12
N ASP A 53 -7.30 -4.11 -14.93
CA ASP A 53 -6.22 -5.10 -14.85
C ASP A 53 -5.30 -4.82 -13.64
N PRO A 54 -5.33 -5.65 -12.58
CA PRO A 54 -4.48 -5.47 -11.40
C PRO A 54 -2.98 -5.65 -11.71
N HIS A 55 -2.63 -6.35 -12.79
CA HIS A 55 -1.22 -6.57 -13.17
C HIS A 55 -0.54 -5.29 -13.68
N SER A 56 -1.34 -4.31 -14.10
CA SER A 56 -0.88 -2.98 -14.53
C SER A 56 -0.83 -1.95 -13.38
N ALA A 57 -1.35 -2.33 -12.21
CA ALA A 57 -1.53 -1.41 -11.10
C ALA A 57 -0.21 -1.05 -10.39
N HIS A 58 -0.02 0.23 -10.12
CA HIS A 58 1.07 0.73 -9.28
C HIS A 58 0.49 1.68 -8.23
N PHE A 59 0.71 1.36 -6.95
CA PHE A 59 0.18 2.13 -5.83
C PHE A 59 1.30 2.87 -5.11
N THR A 60 1.04 4.14 -4.81
CA THR A 60 1.82 4.91 -3.83
C THR A 60 1.03 4.97 -2.54
N ILE A 61 1.64 4.54 -1.44
CA ILE A 61 1.04 4.59 -0.10
C ILE A 61 1.83 5.58 0.75
N ALA A 62 1.16 6.61 1.25
CA ALA A 62 1.77 7.61 2.12
C ALA A 62 1.24 7.43 3.55
N ARG A 63 2.15 7.18 4.50
CA ARG A 63 1.80 7.24 5.92
C ARG A 63 1.50 8.69 6.27
N ARG A 64 0.25 8.97 6.67
CA ARG A 64 -0.09 10.27 7.25
C ARG A 64 0.53 10.36 8.63
N PRO A 65 1.16 11.48 9.01
CA PRO A 65 1.55 11.68 10.39
C PRO A 65 0.31 11.65 11.26
N ASP A 66 0.34 10.87 12.34
CA ASP A 66 -0.75 10.82 13.32
C ASP A 66 -1.01 12.24 13.81
N GLY A 67 -2.13 12.85 13.37
CA GLY A 67 -2.45 14.25 13.63
C GLY A 67 -3.16 14.99 12.49
N GLU A 68 -3.10 14.50 11.25
CA GLU A 68 -3.83 15.11 10.11
C GLU A 68 -5.04 14.27 9.69
N GLY A 69 -6.01 14.20 10.61
CA GLY A 69 -7.21 13.38 10.43
C GLY A 69 -8.25 13.50 11.54
N ALA A 70 -8.25 14.58 12.32
CA ALA A 70 -9.48 14.93 13.03
C ALA A 70 -10.55 15.21 11.96
N PRO A 71 -11.75 14.60 12.04
CA PRO A 71 -12.82 14.92 11.11
C PRO A 71 -13.16 16.39 11.29
N VAL A 72 -12.88 17.21 10.27
CA VAL A 72 -13.55 18.50 10.15
C VAL A 72 -15.03 18.20 9.90
N ARG A 73 -15.84 18.51 10.91
CA ARG A 73 -17.31 18.48 10.85
C ARG A 73 -17.84 19.33 9.70
#